data_AF-A0A7L3GA79-F1
#
_entry.id   AF-A0A7L3GA79-F1
#
_cell.length_a   1.000
_cell.length_b   1.000
_cell.length_c   1.000
_cell.angle_alpha   90.00
_cell.angle_beta   90.00
_cell.angle_gamma   90.00
#
_symmetry.space_group_name_H-M   'P 1'
#
loop_
_entity.id
_entity.type
_entity.pdbx_description
1 polymer ?
#
loop_
_entity_poly.entity_id
_entity_poly.type
_entity_poly.pdbx_seq_one_letter_code
_entity_poly.pdbx_strand_id
1 'polypeptide(L)'
;MELVGSPLTATCAHPRSTPTNFLPAISTMASSYKNRFPYHPLPQSFSLPWMPRAYYKTAAINPALAPFSKSSQGLTPSKVLPLISNRTTLFPRYTPDDWYRSNLTNYKESETSRHTAEHLRVDTSRMILDKYQQTKRTQVQSTKNLGERVNDIEFWKSELCHELDEMIGETNALTDMKKRLERALAETEAPLQVTQECLLHREKRMGIDLVHDDVEKQLFTEVDVIRSCQERMQQYLDKAKAQLMSNRAAQHELEIDLVNKQAAHRIDDKCHHLRNTSDGISYYRGVEQIDATISVPESWAKFTDNNILCSQNERVASAKLRDNIENLLMVTANEMWRQFNRVNVAFTNRIAETADAKSKIQTHLAKTLQEIFQIEMNIETIRKAIRDKGPPLKVAQTRLDERTRRPNMELCRDAAQLR
;
A
#
# COMPACT_ATOMS: atom_id res chain seq x y z
N MET A 1 -50.78 19.21 -43.22
CA MET A 1 -51.06 17.81 -43.59
C MET A 1 -49.81 17.02 -43.25
N GLU A 2 -49.59 16.73 -41.97
CA GLU A 2 -50.24 15.65 -41.19
C GLU A 2 -49.61 14.30 -41.57
N LEU A 3 -48.71 13.75 -40.74
CA LEU A 3 -48.92 13.04 -39.46
C LEU A 3 -49.22 11.55 -39.66
N VAL A 4 -48.29 10.69 -39.26
CA VAL A 4 -48.40 9.42 -38.48
C VAL A 4 -46.95 8.92 -38.31
N GLY A 5 -46.38 8.62 -37.13
CA GLY A 5 -46.93 8.64 -35.77
C GLY A 5 -47.08 7.23 -35.18
N SER A 6 -45.99 6.62 -34.73
CA SER A 6 -46.01 5.29 -34.08
C SER A 6 -45.10 5.20 -32.85
N PRO A 7 -45.62 5.37 -31.63
CA PRO A 7 -44.91 5.04 -30.40
C PRO A 7 -45.24 3.61 -29.90
N LEU A 8 -44.30 3.02 -29.17
CA LEU A 8 -44.37 1.65 -28.63
C LEU A 8 -45.42 1.51 -27.52
N THR A 9 -46.02 0.33 -27.44
CA THR A 9 -47.05 -0.04 -26.44
C THR A 9 -46.45 -0.24 -25.05
N ALA A 10 -46.76 0.66 -24.12
CA ALA A 10 -46.56 0.44 -22.68
C ALA A 10 -47.75 -0.33 -22.10
N THR A 11 -47.48 -1.37 -21.29
CA THR A 11 -48.53 -2.13 -20.59
C THR A 11 -48.65 -1.63 -19.15
N CYS A 12 -49.73 -0.91 -18.85
CA CYS A 12 -50.12 -0.59 -17.48
C CYS A 12 -51.02 -1.69 -16.90
N ALA A 13 -50.71 -2.18 -15.71
CA ALA A 13 -51.66 -2.81 -14.80
C ALA A 13 -51.72 -1.99 -13.51
N HIS A 14 -52.93 -1.69 -13.05
CA HIS A 14 -53.21 -0.71 -11.98
C HIS A 14 -54.10 -1.37 -10.89
N PRO A 15 -54.51 -0.71 -9.78
CA PRO A 15 -54.35 -1.28 -8.44
C PRO A 15 -55.68 -1.49 -7.69
N ARG A 16 -55.60 -2.03 -6.46
CA ARG A 16 -56.58 -1.97 -5.33
C ARG A 16 -56.04 -2.82 -4.17
N SER A 17 -56.34 -2.58 -2.88
CA SER A 17 -56.94 -1.45 -2.17
C SER A 17 -56.80 -1.65 -0.65
N THR A 18 -56.59 -0.59 0.11
CA THR A 18 -56.72 -0.57 1.59
C THR A 18 -58.19 -0.62 2.03
N PRO A 19 -58.48 -1.15 3.24
CA PRO A 19 -58.85 -0.31 4.41
C PRO A 19 -58.33 -0.90 5.76
N THR A 20 -58.35 -0.26 6.95
CA THR A 20 -58.55 1.13 7.44
C THR A 20 -58.05 1.27 8.91
N ASN A 21 -57.72 2.50 9.34
CA ASN A 21 -57.91 3.12 10.68
C ASN A 21 -57.56 2.35 11.98
N PHE A 22 -56.67 2.91 12.83
CA PHE A 22 -57.07 3.64 14.05
C PHE A 22 -55.85 4.18 14.86
N LEU A 23 -55.92 5.46 15.22
CA LEU A 23 -55.20 6.15 16.31
C LEU A 23 -56.14 7.27 16.82
N PRO A 24 -55.96 7.88 18.02
CA PRO A 24 -54.92 7.66 19.03
C PRO A 24 -55.46 7.41 20.47
N ALA A 25 -54.56 7.15 21.43
CA ALA A 25 -54.78 7.42 22.86
C ALA A 25 -53.44 7.72 23.58
N ILE A 26 -53.52 8.39 24.74
CA ILE A 26 -52.43 9.15 25.38
C ILE A 26 -51.83 8.43 26.60
N SER A 27 -50.51 8.63 26.82
CA SER A 27 -49.74 8.44 28.07
C SER A 27 -49.77 7.08 28.80
N THR A 28 -48.57 6.52 29.01
CA THR A 28 -47.87 6.68 30.30
C THR A 28 -46.39 6.29 30.20
N MET A 29 -45.52 6.98 30.96
CA MET A 29 -44.09 6.68 31.03
C MET A 29 -43.82 5.48 31.95
N ALA A 30 -42.97 4.54 31.52
CA ALA A 30 -42.29 3.60 32.40
C ALA A 30 -40.93 3.21 31.80
N SER A 31 -39.88 3.95 32.15
CA SER A 31 -38.51 3.70 31.69
C SER A 31 -37.86 2.53 32.44
N SER A 32 -37.56 1.44 31.71
CA SER A 32 -36.85 0.26 32.22
C SER A 32 -35.48 0.13 31.56
N TYR A 33 -34.45 0.77 32.12
CA TYR A 33 -33.06 0.52 31.73
C TYR A 33 -32.55 -0.79 32.36
N LYS A 34 -32.57 -1.88 31.60
CA LYS A 34 -31.76 -3.08 31.88
C LYS A 34 -30.43 -2.98 31.14
N ASN A 35 -29.39 -2.56 31.85
CA ASN A 35 -28.01 -2.65 31.36
C ASN A 35 -27.57 -4.12 31.23
N ARG A 36 -27.26 -4.56 30.01
CA ARG A 36 -26.31 -5.66 29.72
C ARG A 36 -25.74 -5.50 28.32
N PHE A 37 -24.42 -5.35 28.22
CA PHE A 37 -23.60 -5.78 27.07
C PHE A 37 -22.19 -6.16 27.58
N PRO A 38 -21.37 -6.91 26.81
CA PRO A 38 -20.69 -8.08 27.35
C PRO A 38 -19.21 -7.86 27.68
N TYR A 39 -18.68 -8.81 28.45
CA TYR A 39 -17.25 -8.97 28.73
C TYR A 39 -16.57 -9.65 27.52
N HIS A 40 -15.46 -9.07 27.04
CA HIS A 40 -14.44 -9.79 26.28
C HIS A 40 -13.04 -9.36 26.77
N PRO A 41 -12.05 -10.27 26.82
CA PRO A 41 -10.77 -10.02 27.48
C PRO A 41 -9.73 -9.37 26.57
N LEU A 42 -8.90 -8.50 27.15
CA LEU A 42 -7.70 -7.94 26.50
C LEU A 42 -6.50 -8.91 26.62
N PRO A 43 -5.60 -8.98 25.63
CA PRO A 43 -4.26 -9.52 25.82
C PRO A 43 -3.36 -8.53 26.60
N GLN A 44 -2.41 -9.07 27.37
CA GLN A 44 -1.21 -8.37 27.87
C GLN A 44 -0.36 -7.88 26.66
N SER A 45 0.54 -6.89 26.71
CA SER A 45 1.20 -6.09 27.77
C SER A 45 1.71 -4.79 27.08
N PHE A 46 2.15 -3.70 27.74
CA PHE A 46 3.36 -3.57 28.56
C PHE A 46 3.35 -2.26 29.37
N SER A 47 4.04 -2.28 30.51
CA SER A 47 4.27 -1.12 31.38
C SER A 47 5.16 -0.06 30.74
N LEU A 48 4.81 1.22 30.86
CA LEU A 48 5.74 2.34 30.70
C LEU A 48 5.78 3.24 31.96
N PRO A 49 6.96 3.48 32.54
CA PRO A 49 7.09 4.22 33.79
C PRO A 49 7.48 5.69 33.55
N TRP A 50 6.52 6.58 33.29
CA TRP A 50 6.70 8.02 33.55
C TRP A 50 5.36 8.77 33.55
N MET A 51 5.03 9.45 34.65
CA MET A 51 3.83 10.29 34.79
C MET A 51 4.18 11.59 35.52
N PRO A 52 4.33 12.73 34.82
CA PRO A 52 4.46 14.03 35.46
C PRO A 52 3.15 14.40 36.18
N ARG A 53 3.20 14.53 37.50
CA ARG A 53 2.06 14.91 38.39
C ARG A 53 1.41 16.28 38.09
N ALA A 54 1.88 17.02 37.09
CA ALA A 54 1.58 18.44 36.90
C ALA A 54 0.20 18.74 36.27
N TYR A 55 -0.39 17.82 35.49
CA TYR A 55 -1.65 18.08 34.77
C TYR A 55 -2.91 18.05 35.67
N TYR A 56 -2.89 17.31 36.79
CA TYR A 56 -4.08 17.08 37.63
C TYR A 56 -4.34 18.17 38.69
N LYS A 57 -4.35 19.46 38.29
CA LYS A 57 -4.59 20.57 39.25
C LYS A 57 -5.74 21.51 38.92
N THR A 58 -6.45 21.33 37.81
CA THR A 58 -7.46 22.29 37.34
C THR A 58 -8.92 21.82 37.50
N ALA A 59 -9.15 20.55 37.87
CA ALA A 59 -10.48 19.95 37.99
C ALA A 59 -10.84 19.55 39.45
N ALA A 60 -10.57 20.44 40.41
CA ALA A 60 -10.92 20.22 41.82
C ALA A 60 -11.29 21.52 42.57
N ILE A 61 -12.09 22.39 41.93
CA ILE A 61 -12.80 23.47 42.63
C ILE A 61 -14.30 23.18 42.52
N ASN A 62 -14.74 22.17 43.27
CA ASN A 62 -16.15 22.10 43.63
C ASN A 62 -16.49 23.36 44.43
N PRO A 63 -17.50 24.17 44.04
CA PRO A 63 -18.24 24.94 45.01
C PRO A 63 -19.05 23.92 45.82
N ALA A 64 -18.39 23.27 46.78
CA ALA A 64 -19.10 22.64 47.86
C ALA A 64 -19.89 23.75 48.54
N LEU A 65 -21.19 23.81 48.28
CA LEU A 65 -22.14 24.50 49.12
C LEU A 65 -22.09 23.77 50.46
N ALA A 66 -21.12 24.15 51.29
CA ALA A 66 -21.04 23.70 52.66
C ALA A 66 -22.42 23.99 53.27
N PRO A 67 -23.10 22.99 53.85
CA PRO A 67 -24.32 23.26 54.57
C PRO A 67 -23.98 24.30 55.64
N PHE A 68 -24.57 25.49 55.56
CA PHE A 68 -24.54 26.46 56.66
C PHE A 68 -25.46 25.97 57.79
N SER A 69 -25.11 24.81 58.31
CA SER A 69 -25.62 24.24 59.54
C SER A 69 -24.41 24.09 60.45
N LYS A 70 -23.96 25.22 61.01
CA LYS A 70 -23.30 25.17 62.31
C LYS A 70 -24.32 24.54 63.24
N SER A 71 -24.03 23.33 63.70
CA SER A 71 -24.82 22.65 64.71
C SER A 71 -25.00 23.60 65.89
N SER A 72 -26.25 24.00 66.11
CA SER A 72 -26.67 24.50 67.41
C SER A 72 -26.39 23.38 68.41
N GLN A 73 -25.29 23.49 69.15
CA GLN A 73 -25.06 22.60 70.28
C GLN A 73 -26.15 22.92 71.31
N GLY A 74 -27.05 21.96 71.50
CA GLY A 74 -28.21 22.13 72.35
C GLY A 74 -27.80 22.32 73.81
N LEU A 75 -27.82 23.56 74.28
CA LEU A 75 -27.86 23.88 75.69
C LEU A 75 -29.30 23.74 76.19
N THR A 76 -29.57 22.54 76.70
CA THR A 76 -30.60 22.15 77.68
C THR A 76 -31.78 23.13 77.92
N PRO A 77 -33.04 22.71 77.69
CA PRO A 77 -34.18 23.49 78.19
C PRO A 77 -34.20 23.43 79.72
N SER A 78 -33.89 24.54 80.38
CA SER A 78 -34.03 24.68 81.83
C SER A 78 -35.52 24.74 82.19
N LYS A 79 -36.14 23.56 82.28
CA LYS A 79 -37.55 23.39 82.65
C LYS A 79 -37.69 23.35 84.16
N VAL A 80 -37.42 24.48 84.82
CA VAL A 80 -37.81 24.69 86.22
C VAL A 80 -39.17 25.38 86.23
N LEU A 81 -40.21 24.62 86.56
CA LEU A 81 -41.55 25.14 86.83
C LEU A 81 -41.46 26.16 87.99
N PRO A 82 -42.10 27.34 87.89
CA PRO A 82 -42.15 28.27 89.01
C PRO A 82 -43.01 27.68 90.11
N LEU A 83 -42.40 27.38 91.26
CA LEU A 83 -43.15 27.06 92.47
C LEU A 83 -43.91 28.32 92.90
N ILE A 84 -45.25 28.29 92.75
CA ILE A 84 -46.13 29.38 93.16
C ILE A 84 -46.15 29.44 94.70
N SER A 85 -45.26 30.24 95.26
CA SER A 85 -45.28 30.59 96.68
C SER A 85 -46.12 31.84 96.88
N ASN A 86 -47.35 31.65 97.36
CA ASN A 86 -48.27 32.74 97.68
C ASN A 86 -47.80 33.45 98.96
N ARG A 87 -46.84 34.37 98.83
CA ARG A 87 -46.51 35.36 99.85
C ARG A 87 -46.49 36.76 99.25
N THR A 88 -47.47 37.56 99.65
CA THR A 88 -47.61 38.97 99.29
C THR A 88 -46.55 39.79 100.03
N THR A 89 -45.36 39.90 99.46
CA THR A 89 -44.32 40.82 99.90
C THR A 89 -43.89 41.70 98.72
N LEU A 90 -44.28 42.98 98.76
CA LEU A 90 -43.98 43.99 97.74
C LEU A 90 -42.53 44.47 97.85
N PHE A 91 -41.59 43.58 97.53
CA PHE A 91 -40.21 43.96 97.20
C PHE A 91 -40.10 44.20 95.68
N PRO A 92 -39.41 45.28 95.23
CA PRO A 92 -39.12 45.44 93.81
C PRO A 92 -38.18 44.30 93.37
N ARG A 93 -38.67 43.36 92.56
CA ARG A 93 -37.88 42.19 92.11
C ARG A 93 -36.66 42.58 91.28
N TYR A 94 -36.71 43.75 90.67
CA TYR A 94 -35.64 44.40 89.92
C TYR A 94 -35.71 45.89 90.24
N THR A 95 -34.57 46.54 90.43
CA THR A 95 -34.52 48.00 90.53
C THR A 95 -34.58 48.62 89.12
N PRO A 96 -34.91 49.92 88.98
CA PRO A 96 -34.74 50.62 87.72
C PRO A 96 -33.32 50.53 87.17
N ASP A 97 -32.31 50.50 88.04
CA ASP A 97 -30.90 50.32 87.68
C ASP A 97 -30.61 48.92 87.10
N ASP A 98 -31.29 47.88 87.56
CA ASP A 98 -31.21 46.52 86.97
C ASP A 98 -31.89 46.46 85.60
N TRP A 99 -33.00 47.20 85.43
CA TRP A 99 -33.63 47.38 84.12
C TRP A 99 -32.73 48.17 83.16
N TYR A 100 -32.09 49.25 83.61
CA TYR A 100 -31.11 50.00 82.81
C TYR A 100 -29.89 49.13 82.45
N ARG A 101 -29.36 48.35 83.39
CA ARG A 101 -28.26 47.40 83.13
C ARG A 101 -28.66 46.30 82.14
N SER A 102 -29.86 45.71 82.29
CA SER A 102 -30.36 44.69 81.36
C SER A 102 -30.51 45.25 79.94
N ASN A 103 -31.12 46.42 79.78
CA ASN A 103 -31.24 47.05 78.47
C ASN A 103 -29.88 47.47 77.88
N LEU A 104 -28.94 47.96 78.70
CA LEU A 104 -27.58 48.27 78.26
C LEU A 104 -26.84 47.02 77.76
N THR A 105 -27.04 45.86 78.41
CA THR A 105 -26.52 44.57 77.92
C THR A 105 -27.19 44.18 76.61
N ASN A 106 -28.52 44.23 76.51
CA ASN A 106 -29.27 43.94 75.28
C ASN A 106 -28.83 44.84 74.11
N TYR A 107 -28.56 46.12 74.35
CA TYR A 107 -28.04 47.04 73.34
C TYR A 107 -26.62 46.68 72.91
N LYS A 108 -25.73 46.26 73.83
CA LYS A 108 -24.37 45.79 73.49
C LYS A 108 -24.39 44.47 72.71
N GLU A 109 -25.27 43.54 73.07
CA GLU A 109 -25.47 42.29 72.33
C GLU A 109 -26.07 42.55 70.93
N SER A 110 -27.03 43.46 70.83
CA SER A 110 -27.60 43.89 69.55
C SER A 110 -26.56 44.58 68.66
N GLU A 111 -25.73 45.49 69.19
CA GLU A 111 -24.67 46.14 68.43
C GLU A 111 -23.56 45.18 68.00
N THR A 112 -23.15 44.23 68.85
CA THR A 112 -22.18 43.19 68.45
C THR A 112 -22.77 42.23 67.41
N SER A 113 -24.05 41.89 67.51
CA SER A 113 -24.77 41.11 66.48
C SER A 113 -24.91 41.88 65.17
N ARG A 114 -25.16 43.20 65.20
CA ARG A 114 -25.21 44.07 64.02
C ARG A 114 -23.83 44.21 63.36
N HIS A 115 -22.79 44.43 64.15
CA HIS A 115 -21.42 44.56 63.66
C HIS A 115 -20.91 43.26 63.00
N THR A 116 -21.19 42.10 63.61
CA THR A 116 -20.82 40.79 63.02
C THR A 116 -21.62 40.47 61.75
N ALA A 117 -22.91 40.83 61.71
CA ALA A 117 -23.72 40.70 60.50
C ALA A 117 -23.25 41.63 59.36
N GLU A 118 -22.85 42.86 59.68
CA GLU A 118 -22.26 43.81 58.72
C GLU A 118 -20.94 43.27 58.15
N HIS A 119 -20.03 42.81 59.01
CA HIS A 119 -18.77 42.20 58.59
C HIS A 119 -19.00 40.98 57.68
N LEU A 120 -19.93 40.09 58.07
CA LEU A 120 -20.31 38.93 57.25
C LEU A 120 -20.89 39.35 55.89
N ARG A 121 -21.67 40.42 55.82
CA ARG A 121 -22.22 40.95 54.56
C ARG A 121 -21.12 41.50 53.66
N VAL A 122 -20.17 42.24 54.21
CA VAL A 122 -19.00 42.78 53.48
C VAL A 122 -18.13 41.62 52.97
N ASP A 123 -17.83 40.64 53.83
CA ASP A 123 -17.07 39.43 53.46
C ASP A 123 -17.75 38.63 52.36
N THR A 124 -19.06 38.40 52.47
CA THR A 124 -19.85 37.67 51.47
C THR A 124 -19.85 38.42 50.14
N SER A 125 -20.01 39.74 50.15
CA SER A 125 -19.98 40.57 48.94
C SER A 125 -18.62 40.53 48.26
N ARG A 126 -17.53 40.62 49.04
CA ARG A 126 -16.14 40.44 48.57
C ARG A 126 -15.95 39.04 47.97
N MET A 127 -16.37 37.99 48.67
CA MET A 127 -16.23 36.60 48.21
C MET A 127 -16.98 36.35 46.89
N ILE A 128 -18.19 36.91 46.73
CA ILE A 128 -18.95 36.85 45.47
C ILE A 128 -18.18 37.53 44.34
N LEU A 129 -17.63 38.73 44.58
CA LEU A 129 -16.84 39.46 43.58
C LEU A 129 -15.56 38.71 43.19
N ASP A 130 -14.80 38.21 44.18
CA ASP A 130 -13.57 37.44 43.96
C ASP A 130 -13.84 36.16 43.18
N LYS A 131 -14.93 35.44 43.50
CA LYS A 131 -15.34 34.24 42.77
C LYS A 131 -15.82 34.55 41.36
N TYR A 132 -16.58 35.63 41.16
CA TYR A 132 -16.98 36.08 39.83
C TYR A 132 -15.76 36.43 38.95
N GLN A 133 -14.78 37.15 39.51
CA GLN A 133 -13.52 37.44 38.81
C GLN A 133 -12.72 36.17 38.51
N GLN A 134 -12.63 35.23 39.46
CA GLN A 134 -11.97 33.94 39.27
C GLN A 134 -12.61 33.15 38.13
N THR A 135 -13.94 32.96 38.16
CA THR A 135 -14.70 32.25 37.11
C THR A 135 -14.51 32.91 35.74
N LYS A 136 -14.58 34.24 35.65
CA LYS A 136 -14.36 34.97 34.38
C LYS A 136 -12.95 34.75 33.83
N ARG A 137 -11.92 34.80 34.68
CA ARG A 137 -10.52 34.54 34.27
C ARG A 137 -10.33 33.10 33.80
N THR A 138 -10.84 32.13 34.55
CA THR A 138 -10.79 30.69 34.18
C THR A 138 -11.53 30.42 32.86
N GLN A 139 -12.69 31.04 32.63
CA GLN A 139 -13.42 30.89 31.38
C GLN A 139 -12.63 31.44 30.19
N VAL A 140 -12.09 32.67 30.29
CA VAL A 140 -11.26 33.26 29.21
C VAL A 140 -10.03 32.39 28.92
N GLN A 141 -9.36 31.87 29.95
CA GLN A 141 -8.23 30.97 29.76
C GLN A 141 -8.65 29.65 29.09
N SER A 142 -9.79 29.07 29.48
CA SER A 142 -10.31 27.85 28.86
C SER A 142 -10.65 28.05 27.38
N THR A 143 -11.29 29.17 27.02
CA THR A 143 -11.57 29.52 25.62
C THR A 143 -10.28 29.72 24.82
N LYS A 144 -9.25 30.35 25.41
CA LYS A 144 -7.92 30.49 24.79
C LYS A 144 -7.28 29.13 24.52
N ASN A 145 -7.23 28.24 25.54
CA ASN A 145 -6.67 26.90 25.40
C ASN A 145 -7.41 26.07 24.34
N LEU A 146 -8.74 26.20 24.23
CA LEU A 146 -9.51 25.55 23.17
C LEU A 146 -9.14 26.10 21.77
N GLY A 147 -8.90 27.40 21.65
CA GLY A 147 -8.46 28.00 20.38
C GLY A 147 -7.05 27.55 19.97
N GLU A 148 -6.12 27.47 20.93
CA GLU A 148 -4.80 26.86 20.73
C GLU A 148 -4.93 25.40 20.28
N ARG A 149 -5.80 24.62 20.93
CA ARG A 149 -6.05 23.22 20.58
C ARG A 149 -6.64 23.04 19.18
N VAL A 150 -7.56 23.89 18.76
CA VAL A 150 -8.13 23.88 17.39
C VAL A 150 -7.02 24.12 16.36
N ASN A 151 -6.14 25.10 16.60
CA ASN A 151 -5.00 25.36 15.72
C ASN A 151 -4.01 24.17 15.65
N ASP A 152 -3.71 23.51 16.78
CA ASP A 152 -2.88 22.30 16.79
C ASP A 152 -3.49 21.18 15.93
N ILE A 153 -4.81 20.97 16.04
CA ILE A 153 -5.51 19.95 15.25
C ILE A 153 -5.49 20.33 13.77
N GLU A 154 -5.66 21.60 13.41
CA GLU A 154 -5.62 22.06 12.02
C GLU A 154 -4.24 21.92 11.39
N PHE A 155 -3.17 22.19 12.16
CA PHE A 155 -1.80 21.91 11.75
C PHE A 155 -1.63 20.42 11.40
N TRP A 156 -1.94 19.52 12.34
CA TRP A 156 -1.79 18.07 12.09
C TRP A 156 -2.71 17.54 10.98
N LYS A 157 -3.89 18.12 10.77
CA LYS A 157 -4.73 17.83 9.59
C LYS A 157 -4.03 18.21 8.29
N SER A 158 -3.37 19.38 8.26
CA SER A 158 -2.68 19.88 7.08
C SER A 158 -1.48 18.99 6.72
N GLU A 159 -0.68 18.60 7.71
CA GLU A 159 0.44 17.66 7.53
C GLU A 159 -0.03 16.28 7.06
N LEU A 160 -1.10 15.74 7.65
CA LEU A 160 -1.70 14.47 7.22
C LEU A 160 -2.24 14.52 5.79
N CYS A 161 -2.91 15.61 5.39
CA CYS A 161 -3.36 15.80 4.01
C CYS A 161 -2.17 15.85 3.04
N HIS A 162 -1.11 16.60 3.38
CA HIS A 162 0.07 16.73 2.53
C HIS A 162 0.79 15.38 2.34
N GLU A 163 1.05 14.64 3.42
CA GLU A 163 1.71 13.32 3.35
C GLU A 163 0.81 12.29 2.64
N LEU A 164 -0.52 12.40 2.74
CA LEU A 164 -1.46 11.56 2.01
C LEU A 164 -1.40 11.80 0.49
N ASP A 165 -1.40 13.06 0.05
CA ASP A 165 -1.26 13.42 -1.37
C ASP A 165 0.08 12.93 -1.93
N GLU A 166 1.16 13.08 -1.15
CA GLU A 166 2.50 12.58 -1.49
C GLU A 166 2.57 11.04 -1.59
N MET A 167 1.91 10.32 -0.67
CA MET A 167 1.80 8.85 -0.70
C MET A 167 0.98 8.36 -1.90
N ILE A 168 -0.10 9.06 -2.25
CA ILE A 168 -0.89 8.79 -3.45
C ILE A 168 -0.03 9.02 -4.71
N GLY A 169 0.74 10.12 -4.76
CA GLY A 169 1.66 10.43 -5.85
C GLY A 169 2.70 9.33 -6.09
N GLU A 170 3.40 8.91 -5.04
CA GLU A 170 4.41 7.84 -5.13
C GLU A 170 3.78 6.47 -5.47
N THR A 171 2.60 6.16 -4.92
CA THR A 171 1.87 4.92 -5.23
C THR A 171 1.44 4.85 -6.70
N ASN A 172 1.02 5.98 -7.28
CA ASN A 172 0.75 6.08 -8.71
C ASN A 172 2.04 5.90 -9.55
N ALA A 173 3.13 6.56 -9.15
CA ALA A 173 4.42 6.43 -9.84
C ALA A 173 4.95 4.98 -9.83
N LEU A 174 4.85 4.26 -8.70
CA LEU A 174 5.23 2.85 -8.62
C LEU A 174 4.27 1.97 -9.44
N THR A 175 2.98 2.29 -9.46
CA THR A 175 1.98 1.58 -10.29
C THR A 175 2.29 1.70 -11.77
N ASP A 176 2.71 2.87 -12.25
CA ASP A 176 3.08 3.06 -13.66
C ASP A 176 4.43 2.43 -14.01
N MET A 177 5.42 2.48 -13.10
CA MET A 177 6.67 1.74 -13.24
C MET A 177 6.43 0.22 -13.32
N LYS A 178 5.53 -0.31 -12.48
CA LYS A 178 5.07 -1.71 -12.53
C LYS A 178 4.47 -2.04 -13.90
N LYS A 179 3.51 -1.25 -14.41
CA LYS A 179 2.91 -1.47 -15.75
C LYS A 179 3.98 -1.49 -16.87
N ARG A 180 4.98 -0.62 -16.78
CA ARG A 180 6.10 -0.59 -17.74
C ARG A 180 6.95 -1.86 -17.66
N LEU A 181 7.22 -2.38 -16.46
CA LEU A 181 7.92 -3.65 -16.27
C LEU A 181 7.07 -4.86 -16.74
N GLU A 182 5.75 -4.85 -16.51
CA GLU A 182 4.82 -5.88 -17.02
C GLU A 182 4.82 -5.92 -18.56
N ARG A 183 4.83 -4.74 -19.21
CA ARG A 183 4.94 -4.65 -20.67
C ARG A 183 6.28 -5.13 -21.19
N ALA A 184 7.39 -4.67 -20.61
CA ALA A 184 8.74 -5.08 -21.01
C ALA A 184 8.92 -6.60 -20.89
N LEU A 185 8.39 -7.21 -19.83
CA LEU A 185 8.37 -8.66 -19.66
C LEU A 185 7.61 -9.35 -20.80
N ALA A 186 6.40 -8.89 -21.13
CA ALA A 186 5.62 -9.44 -22.25
C ALA A 186 6.32 -9.26 -23.61
N GLU A 187 7.03 -8.15 -23.82
CA GLU A 187 7.80 -7.89 -25.05
C GLU A 187 9.00 -8.84 -25.23
N THR A 188 9.52 -9.46 -24.16
CA THR A 188 10.60 -10.48 -24.26
C THR A 188 10.15 -11.82 -24.84
N GLU A 189 8.85 -12.11 -24.84
CA GLU A 189 8.32 -13.41 -25.25
C GLU A 189 8.44 -13.65 -26.77
N ALA A 190 8.26 -12.61 -27.60
CA ALA A 190 8.40 -12.75 -29.05
C ALA A 190 9.86 -13.08 -29.48
N PRO A 191 10.91 -12.40 -28.98
CA PRO A 191 12.29 -12.85 -29.16
C PRO A 191 12.54 -14.30 -28.72
N LEU A 192 12.01 -14.71 -27.56
CA LEU A 192 12.18 -16.08 -27.05
C LEU A 192 11.60 -17.12 -28.02
N GLN A 193 10.40 -16.86 -28.56
CA GLN A 193 9.75 -17.73 -29.54
C GLN A 193 10.56 -17.81 -30.85
N VAL A 194 11.07 -16.68 -31.36
CA VAL A 194 11.92 -16.65 -32.56
C VAL A 194 13.19 -17.48 -32.37
N THR A 195 13.90 -17.32 -31.24
CA THR A 195 15.10 -18.11 -30.93
C THR A 195 14.79 -19.61 -30.85
N GLN A 196 13.65 -20.00 -30.28
CA GLN A 196 13.19 -21.39 -30.22
C GLN A 196 12.82 -21.94 -31.60
N GLU A 197 12.12 -21.18 -32.44
CA GLU A 197 11.85 -21.56 -33.83
C GLU A 197 13.14 -21.72 -34.64
N CYS A 198 14.13 -20.84 -34.44
CA CYS A 198 15.45 -20.98 -35.05
C CYS A 198 16.13 -22.31 -34.67
N LEU A 199 16.03 -22.76 -33.41
CA LEU A 199 16.52 -24.08 -32.99
C LEU A 199 15.76 -25.22 -33.68
N LEU A 200 14.41 -25.18 -33.69
CA LEU A 200 13.57 -26.16 -34.38
C LEU A 200 13.82 -26.22 -35.90
N HIS A 201 14.22 -25.12 -36.51
CA HIS A 201 14.64 -25.08 -37.92
C HIS A 201 16.00 -25.73 -38.16
N ARG A 202 16.89 -25.72 -37.17
CA ARG A 202 18.21 -26.36 -37.25
C ARG A 202 18.14 -27.87 -37.02
N GLU A 203 17.24 -28.34 -36.16
CA GLU A 203 16.95 -29.77 -35.98
C GLU A 203 16.50 -30.47 -37.29
N LYS A 204 15.97 -29.70 -38.26
CA LYS A 204 15.56 -30.19 -39.59
C LYS A 204 16.73 -30.37 -40.58
N ARG A 205 17.98 -30.13 -40.17
CA ARG A 205 19.16 -30.38 -41.02
C ARG A 205 19.40 -31.89 -41.16
N MET A 206 19.97 -32.29 -42.29
CA MET A 206 20.06 -33.69 -42.69
C MET A 206 21.51 -34.20 -42.64
N GLY A 207 21.69 -35.41 -42.11
CA GLY A 207 22.99 -36.10 -42.11
C GLY A 207 24.08 -35.29 -41.43
N ILE A 208 25.20 -35.08 -42.13
CA ILE A 208 26.39 -34.40 -41.57
C ILE A 208 26.21 -32.89 -41.35
N ASP A 209 25.14 -32.28 -41.86
CA ASP A 209 24.85 -30.86 -41.62
C ASP A 209 24.16 -30.60 -40.27
N LEU A 210 23.67 -31.66 -39.59
CA LEU A 210 23.11 -31.60 -38.24
C LEU A 210 24.22 -31.55 -37.19
N VAL A 211 25.01 -30.47 -37.22
CA VAL A 211 26.15 -30.23 -36.32
C VAL A 211 25.88 -29.11 -35.32
N HIS A 212 26.36 -29.32 -34.08
CA HIS A 212 26.51 -28.31 -33.01
C HIS A 212 27.57 -27.25 -33.39
N ASP A 213 27.26 -26.44 -34.40
CA ASP A 213 28.02 -25.26 -34.80
C ASP A 213 27.85 -24.11 -33.78
N ASP A 214 28.57 -22.99 -33.99
CA ASP A 214 28.52 -21.85 -33.08
C ASP A 214 27.12 -21.21 -33.00
N VAL A 215 26.37 -21.18 -34.10
CA VAL A 215 25.00 -20.65 -34.13
C VAL A 215 24.10 -21.40 -33.16
N GLU A 216 24.19 -22.73 -33.09
CA GLU A 216 23.43 -23.52 -32.11
C GLU A 216 23.73 -23.12 -30.67
N LYS A 217 25.02 -22.93 -30.37
CA LYS A 217 25.51 -22.54 -29.03
C LYS A 217 25.06 -21.12 -28.67
N GLN A 218 25.13 -20.19 -29.62
CA GLN A 218 24.66 -18.81 -29.39
C GLN A 218 23.13 -18.75 -29.22
N LEU A 219 22.36 -19.57 -29.95
CA LEU A 219 20.91 -19.67 -29.81
C LEU A 219 20.49 -20.24 -28.44
N PHE A 220 21.13 -21.34 -27.97
CA PHE A 220 20.89 -21.83 -26.60
C PHE A 220 21.24 -20.76 -25.55
N THR A 221 22.37 -20.09 -25.71
CA THR A 221 22.78 -18.98 -24.83
C THR A 221 21.78 -17.81 -24.89
N GLU A 222 21.13 -17.56 -26.03
CA GLU A 222 20.08 -16.54 -26.16
C GLU A 222 18.80 -16.93 -25.41
N VAL A 223 18.35 -18.20 -25.49
CA VAL A 223 17.24 -18.72 -24.68
C VAL A 223 17.53 -18.53 -23.19
N ASP A 224 18.73 -18.89 -22.73
CA ASP A 224 19.12 -18.77 -21.32
C ASP A 224 19.19 -17.31 -20.84
N VAL A 225 19.73 -16.40 -21.67
CA VAL A 225 19.77 -14.95 -21.38
C VAL A 225 18.36 -14.38 -21.31
N ILE A 226 17.48 -14.70 -22.25
CA ILE A 226 16.11 -14.17 -22.25
C ILE A 226 15.34 -14.68 -21.02
N ARG A 227 15.42 -15.98 -20.69
CA ARG A 227 14.79 -16.53 -19.48
C ARG A 227 15.33 -15.89 -18.20
N SER A 228 16.65 -15.70 -18.09
CA SER A 228 17.26 -14.99 -16.95
C SER A 228 16.82 -13.51 -16.84
N CYS A 229 16.56 -12.84 -17.96
CA CYS A 229 15.91 -11.53 -17.96
C CYS A 229 14.45 -11.61 -17.46
N GLN A 230 13.66 -12.55 -18.00
CA GLN A 230 12.26 -12.76 -17.61
C GLN A 230 12.11 -13.05 -16.11
N GLU A 231 12.92 -13.96 -15.57
CA GLU A 231 12.93 -14.30 -14.14
C GLU A 231 13.25 -13.10 -13.25
N ARG A 232 14.27 -12.30 -13.60
CA ARG A 232 14.60 -11.08 -12.85
C ARG A 232 13.49 -10.04 -12.93
N MET A 233 12.89 -9.82 -14.10
CA MET A 233 11.73 -8.92 -14.27
C MET A 233 10.56 -9.38 -13.39
N GLN A 234 10.22 -10.68 -13.39
CA GLN A 234 9.15 -11.24 -12.58
C GLN A 234 9.40 -11.05 -11.08
N GLN A 235 10.62 -11.31 -10.59
CA GLN A 235 10.99 -11.07 -9.19
C GLN A 235 10.79 -9.61 -8.77
N TYR A 236 11.09 -8.65 -9.66
CA TYR A 236 10.87 -7.23 -9.40
C TYR A 236 9.41 -6.80 -9.50
N LEU A 237 8.60 -7.46 -10.36
CA LEU A 237 7.14 -7.27 -10.36
C LEU A 237 6.51 -7.70 -9.04
N ASP A 238 6.95 -8.82 -8.47
CA ASP A 238 6.40 -9.31 -7.21
C ASP A 238 6.84 -8.44 -6.01
N LYS A 239 8.08 -7.89 -6.04
CA LYS A 239 8.49 -6.81 -5.12
C LYS A 239 7.62 -5.55 -5.27
N ALA A 240 7.33 -5.12 -6.49
CA ALA A 240 6.49 -3.95 -6.74
C ALA A 240 5.05 -4.16 -6.26
N LYS A 241 4.47 -5.35 -6.46
CA LYS A 241 3.16 -5.71 -5.88
C LYS A 241 3.18 -5.66 -4.36
N ALA A 242 4.21 -6.22 -3.72
CA ALA A 242 4.34 -6.19 -2.26
C ALA A 242 4.46 -4.75 -1.73
N GLN A 243 5.30 -3.92 -2.34
CA GLN A 243 5.47 -2.52 -1.96
C GLN A 243 4.18 -1.70 -2.13
N LEU A 244 3.41 -1.92 -3.20
CA LEU A 244 2.09 -1.27 -3.38
C LEU A 244 1.10 -1.65 -2.25
N MET A 245 1.18 -2.87 -1.71
CA MET A 245 0.38 -3.26 -0.54
C MET A 245 0.84 -2.56 0.74
N SER A 246 2.15 -2.40 0.96
CA SER A 246 2.70 -1.63 2.08
C SER A 246 2.30 -0.15 2.00
N ASN A 247 2.46 0.48 0.83
CA ASN A 247 2.02 1.86 0.57
C ASN A 247 0.52 2.01 0.89
N ARG A 248 -0.33 1.09 0.43
CA ARG A 248 -1.78 1.15 0.70
C ARG A 248 -2.11 0.97 2.19
N ALA A 249 -1.35 0.17 2.93
CA ALA A 249 -1.51 0.04 4.38
C ALA A 249 -1.15 1.35 5.10
N ALA A 250 0.01 1.94 4.80
CA ALA A 250 0.42 3.24 5.35
C ALA A 250 -0.58 4.36 5.01
N GLN A 251 -1.04 4.41 3.75
CA GLN A 251 -2.09 5.33 3.30
C GLN A 251 -3.38 5.17 4.14
N HIS A 252 -3.77 3.95 4.48
CA HIS A 252 -4.98 3.69 5.25
C HIS A 252 -4.89 4.18 6.70
N GLU A 253 -3.73 4.02 7.35
CA GLU A 253 -3.51 4.57 8.70
C GLU A 253 -3.56 6.11 8.70
N LEU A 254 -3.01 6.77 7.67
CA LEU A 254 -3.14 8.22 7.47
C LEU A 254 -4.61 8.64 7.26
N GLU A 255 -5.37 7.90 6.45
CA GLU A 255 -6.82 8.14 6.23
C GLU A 255 -7.61 8.06 7.54
N ILE A 256 -7.36 7.03 8.37
CA ILE A 256 -8.00 6.84 9.67
C ILE A 256 -7.66 7.99 10.61
N ASP A 257 -6.37 8.33 10.73
CA ASP A 257 -5.95 9.41 11.62
C ASP A 257 -6.53 10.76 11.17
N LEU A 258 -6.52 11.06 9.88
CA LEU A 258 -7.12 12.27 9.33
C LEU A 258 -8.62 12.37 9.65
N VAL A 259 -9.38 11.28 9.53
CA VAL A 259 -10.81 11.25 9.93
C VAL A 259 -10.98 11.50 11.43
N ASN A 260 -10.12 10.93 12.28
CA ASN A 260 -10.14 11.16 13.73
C ASN A 260 -9.82 12.63 14.08
N LYS A 261 -8.80 13.22 13.42
CA LYS A 261 -8.44 14.64 13.58
C LYS A 261 -9.57 15.56 13.09
N GLN A 262 -10.24 15.24 11.98
CA GLN A 262 -11.41 15.99 11.51
C GLN A 262 -12.58 15.93 12.50
N ALA A 263 -12.84 14.78 13.11
CA ALA A 263 -13.88 14.64 14.13
C ALA A 263 -13.54 15.46 15.40
N ALA A 264 -12.29 15.36 15.88
CA ALA A 264 -11.79 16.15 17.00
C ALA A 264 -11.89 17.66 16.73
N HIS A 265 -11.45 18.14 15.55
CA HIS A 265 -11.56 19.54 15.17
C HIS A 265 -13.02 20.04 15.25
N ARG A 266 -13.99 19.29 14.71
CA ARG A 266 -15.41 19.69 14.75
C ARG A 266 -15.97 19.80 16.17
N ILE A 267 -15.47 18.99 17.10
CA ILE A 267 -15.87 19.03 18.51
C ILE A 267 -15.22 20.24 19.20
N ASP A 268 -13.90 20.39 19.07
CA ASP A 268 -13.14 21.43 19.76
C ASP A 268 -13.45 22.84 19.22
N ASP A 269 -13.68 22.98 17.91
CA ASP A 269 -14.16 24.22 17.28
C ASP A 269 -15.55 24.62 17.79
N LYS A 270 -16.49 23.67 17.86
CA LYS A 270 -17.81 23.91 18.46
C LYS A 270 -17.67 24.34 19.93
N CYS A 271 -16.80 23.69 20.69
CA CYS A 271 -16.54 24.02 22.10
C CYS A 271 -15.90 25.41 22.27
N HIS A 272 -14.96 25.80 21.40
CA HIS A 272 -14.35 27.12 21.41
C HIS A 272 -15.39 28.24 21.21
N HIS A 273 -16.41 28.00 20.38
CA HIS A 273 -17.49 28.93 20.08
C HIS A 273 -18.62 29.00 21.14
N LEU A 274 -18.63 28.13 22.16
CA LEU A 274 -19.66 28.15 23.21
C LEU A 274 -19.57 29.40 24.10
N ARG A 275 -20.74 29.94 24.45
CA ARG A 275 -20.91 31.11 25.33
C ARG A 275 -21.89 30.78 26.46
N ASN A 276 -21.91 31.61 27.51
CA ASN A 276 -22.82 31.44 28.65
C ASN A 276 -24.33 31.57 28.29
N THR A 277 -24.62 32.02 27.06
CA THR A 277 -25.98 32.15 26.50
C THR A 277 -26.20 31.20 25.30
N SER A 278 -25.35 30.20 25.11
CA SER A 278 -25.50 29.22 24.04
C SER A 278 -26.54 28.15 24.41
N ASP A 279 -27.42 27.82 23.46
CA ASP A 279 -28.37 26.71 23.63
C ASP A 279 -27.64 25.37 23.79
N GLY A 280 -28.19 24.47 24.61
CA GLY A 280 -27.65 23.13 24.84
C GLY A 280 -26.53 23.02 25.89
N ILE A 281 -26.14 24.12 26.55
CA ILE A 281 -25.31 24.04 27.77
C ILE A 281 -26.14 23.46 28.93
N SER A 282 -25.56 22.53 29.69
CA SER A 282 -26.22 21.85 30.81
C SER A 282 -25.20 21.26 31.77
N TYR A 283 -25.66 20.74 32.91
CA TYR A 283 -24.85 19.95 33.83
C TYR A 283 -24.85 18.47 33.41
N TYR A 284 -23.66 17.93 33.19
CA TYR A 284 -23.44 16.53 32.82
C TYR A 284 -22.78 15.79 33.99
N ARG A 285 -23.23 14.56 34.29
CA ARG A 285 -22.72 13.73 35.39
C ARG A 285 -21.49 12.93 34.92
N GLY A 286 -20.44 12.85 35.73
CA GLY A 286 -19.29 11.99 35.47
C GLY A 286 -18.20 12.63 34.62
N VAL A 287 -18.37 13.88 34.17
CA VAL A 287 -17.32 14.65 33.45
C VAL A 287 -16.11 14.96 34.35
N GLU A 288 -16.33 14.92 35.66
CA GLU A 288 -15.33 15.00 36.72
C GLU A 288 -14.46 13.72 36.85
N GLN A 289 -14.86 12.60 36.24
CA GLN A 289 -14.11 11.34 36.26
C GLN A 289 -13.22 11.23 35.02
N ILE A 290 -11.98 11.69 35.16
CA ILE A 290 -10.94 11.54 34.12
C ILE A 290 -10.34 10.15 34.25
N ASP A 291 -10.49 9.33 33.21
CA ASP A 291 -9.81 8.05 33.09
C ASP A 291 -8.30 8.27 32.90
N ALA A 292 -7.47 7.61 33.72
CA ALA A 292 -6.02 7.75 33.70
C ALA A 292 -5.35 7.06 32.49
N THR A 293 -6.13 6.35 31.65
CA THR A 293 -5.64 5.66 30.46
C THR A 293 -5.78 6.47 29.16
N ILE A 294 -6.38 7.66 29.20
CA ILE A 294 -6.53 8.54 28.02
C ILE A 294 -5.19 9.13 27.56
N SER A 295 -5.12 9.48 26.28
CA SER A 295 -3.93 10.11 25.68
C SER A 295 -3.73 11.55 26.17
N VAL A 296 -2.45 11.92 26.31
CA VAL A 296 -1.99 13.29 26.58
C VAL A 296 -1.54 13.96 25.28
N PRO A 297 -1.51 15.31 25.17
CA PRO A 297 -1.18 16.03 23.93
C PRO A 297 0.13 15.57 23.27
N GLU A 298 1.15 15.28 24.07
CA GLU A 298 2.47 14.80 23.64
C GLU A 298 2.37 13.41 22.97
N SER A 299 1.57 12.51 23.54
CA SER A 299 1.34 11.17 22.98
C SER A 299 0.46 11.21 21.72
N TRP A 300 -0.49 12.14 21.66
CA TRP A 300 -1.38 12.36 20.51
C TRP A 300 -0.63 12.94 19.31
N ALA A 301 0.26 13.92 19.54
CA ALA A 301 1.12 14.46 18.49
C ALA A 301 2.05 13.36 17.96
N LYS A 302 2.71 12.62 18.86
CA LYS A 302 3.62 11.52 18.51
C LYS A 302 2.95 10.38 17.74
N PHE A 303 1.67 10.08 17.98
CA PHE A 303 0.93 9.11 17.18
C PHE A 303 0.87 9.53 15.70
N THR A 304 0.50 10.79 15.46
CA THR A 304 0.44 11.39 14.12
C THR A 304 1.80 11.41 13.43
N ASP A 305 2.82 11.85 14.16
CA ASP A 305 4.23 11.93 13.74
C ASP A 305 4.77 10.54 13.32
N ASN A 306 4.48 9.50 14.11
CA ASN A 306 4.85 8.12 13.77
C ASN A 306 4.17 7.63 12.48
N ASN A 307 2.89 7.97 12.26
CA ASN A 307 2.15 7.56 11.06
C ASN A 307 2.73 8.23 9.79
N ILE A 308 3.05 9.53 9.88
CA ILE A 308 3.74 10.29 8.83
C ILE A 308 5.13 9.72 8.56
N LEU A 309 5.92 9.44 9.61
CA LEU A 309 7.24 8.82 9.46
C LEU A 309 7.17 7.42 8.83
N CYS A 310 6.15 6.62 9.18
CA CYS A 310 5.90 5.32 8.55
C CYS A 310 5.63 5.48 7.05
N SER A 311 4.74 6.39 6.68
CA SER A 311 4.46 6.74 5.27
C SER A 311 5.72 7.16 4.52
N GLN A 312 6.51 8.09 5.08
CA GLN A 312 7.75 8.58 4.47
C GLN A 312 8.77 7.46 4.22
N ASN A 313 8.92 6.52 5.16
CA ASN A 313 9.79 5.36 4.99
C ASN A 313 9.34 4.45 3.83
N GLU A 314 8.02 4.19 3.71
CA GLU A 314 7.47 3.42 2.59
C GLU A 314 7.62 4.18 1.25
N ARG A 315 7.44 5.52 1.23
CA ARG A 315 7.71 6.34 0.02
C ARG A 315 9.17 6.24 -0.42
N VAL A 316 10.13 6.30 0.51
CA VAL A 316 11.56 6.16 0.20
C VAL A 316 11.89 4.74 -0.30
N ALA A 317 11.29 3.71 0.29
CA ALA A 317 11.44 2.32 -0.19
C ALA A 317 10.87 2.14 -1.61
N SER A 318 9.68 2.70 -1.85
CA SER A 318 9.00 2.73 -3.15
C SER A 318 9.82 3.44 -4.23
N ALA A 319 10.33 4.65 -3.94
CA ALA A 319 11.16 5.41 -4.87
C ALA A 319 12.44 4.65 -5.24
N LYS A 320 13.15 4.10 -4.24
CA LYS A 320 14.31 3.23 -4.46
C LYS A 320 13.98 1.99 -5.29
N LEU A 321 12.80 1.40 -5.10
CA LEU A 321 12.36 0.25 -5.90
C LEU A 321 12.13 0.65 -7.37
N ARG A 322 11.53 1.82 -7.64
CA ARG A 322 11.40 2.35 -9.01
C ARG A 322 12.76 2.52 -9.69
N ASP A 323 13.74 3.11 -9.00
CA ASP A 323 15.10 3.28 -9.55
C ASP A 323 15.77 1.94 -9.85
N ASN A 324 15.59 0.94 -8.99
CA ASN A 324 16.09 -0.42 -9.26
C ASN A 324 15.40 -1.08 -10.47
N ILE A 325 14.09 -0.83 -10.68
CA ILE A 325 13.35 -1.31 -11.85
C ILE A 325 13.84 -0.63 -13.13
N GLU A 326 14.08 0.68 -13.12
CA GLU A 326 14.63 1.42 -14.27
C GLU A 326 16.00 0.84 -14.67
N ASN A 327 16.89 0.66 -13.69
CA ASN A 327 18.21 0.06 -13.90
C ASN A 327 18.09 -1.39 -14.42
N LEU A 328 17.15 -2.19 -13.91
CA LEU A 328 16.90 -3.55 -14.39
C LEU A 328 16.46 -3.57 -15.86
N LEU A 329 15.52 -2.70 -16.25
CA LEU A 329 15.05 -2.59 -17.64
C LEU A 329 16.21 -2.25 -18.59
N MET A 330 17.07 -1.30 -18.20
CA MET A 330 18.26 -0.95 -18.97
C MET A 330 19.28 -2.10 -19.06
N VAL A 331 19.53 -2.81 -17.95
CA VAL A 331 20.47 -3.94 -17.92
C VAL A 331 19.98 -5.11 -18.78
N THR A 332 18.73 -5.54 -18.59
CA THR A 332 18.12 -6.66 -19.33
C THR A 332 18.04 -6.38 -20.84
N ALA A 333 17.65 -5.16 -21.25
CA ALA A 333 17.63 -4.75 -22.66
C ALA A 333 19.03 -4.84 -23.29
N ASN A 334 20.08 -4.35 -22.60
CA ASN A 334 21.45 -4.42 -23.10
C ASN A 334 21.99 -5.86 -23.16
N GLU A 335 21.64 -6.71 -22.19
CA GLU A 335 22.03 -8.12 -22.19
C GLU A 335 21.42 -8.90 -23.37
N MET A 336 20.09 -8.75 -23.57
CA MET A 336 19.37 -9.36 -24.70
C MET A 336 19.92 -8.83 -26.04
N TRP A 337 20.06 -7.51 -26.19
CA TRP A 337 20.60 -6.89 -27.40
C TRP A 337 22.01 -7.40 -27.75
N ARG A 338 22.89 -7.52 -26.74
CA ARG A 338 24.25 -8.04 -26.94
C ARG A 338 24.24 -9.50 -27.40
N GLN A 339 23.35 -10.34 -26.86
CA GLN A 339 23.28 -11.75 -27.25
C GLN A 339 22.64 -11.93 -28.64
N PHE A 340 21.59 -11.17 -28.96
CA PHE A 340 21.03 -11.08 -30.32
C PHE A 340 22.10 -10.73 -31.36
N ASN A 341 22.95 -9.75 -31.09
CA ASN A 341 24.05 -9.39 -32.01
C ASN A 341 25.06 -10.54 -32.19
N ARG A 342 25.37 -11.31 -31.12
CA ARG A 342 26.25 -12.50 -31.22
C ARG A 342 25.64 -13.59 -32.09
N VAL A 343 24.36 -13.89 -31.90
CA VAL A 343 23.60 -14.85 -32.72
C VAL A 343 23.62 -14.45 -34.20
N ASN A 344 23.36 -13.18 -34.52
CA ASN A 344 23.38 -12.68 -35.90
C ASN A 344 24.78 -12.73 -36.55
N VAL A 345 25.85 -12.45 -35.80
CA VAL A 345 27.23 -12.61 -36.30
C VAL A 345 27.54 -14.09 -36.58
N ALA A 346 27.17 -15.00 -35.66
CA ALA A 346 27.34 -16.43 -35.88
C ALA A 346 26.56 -16.91 -37.13
N PHE A 347 25.32 -16.46 -37.32
CA PHE A 347 24.52 -16.77 -38.52
C PHE A 347 25.19 -16.27 -39.79
N THR A 348 25.68 -15.02 -39.79
CA THR A 348 26.37 -14.42 -40.94
C THR A 348 27.58 -15.25 -41.35
N ASN A 349 28.41 -15.65 -40.38
CA ASN A 349 29.56 -16.51 -40.61
C ASN A 349 29.15 -17.89 -41.16
N ARG A 350 28.15 -18.54 -40.54
CA ARG A 350 27.71 -19.88 -40.94
C ARG A 350 27.06 -19.91 -42.33
N ILE A 351 26.36 -18.85 -42.71
CA ILE A 351 25.82 -18.67 -44.06
C ILE A 351 26.95 -18.52 -45.09
N ALA A 352 27.98 -17.72 -44.77
CA ALA A 352 29.14 -17.55 -45.65
C ALA A 352 29.93 -18.86 -45.85
N GLU A 353 30.21 -19.61 -44.77
CA GLU A 353 30.81 -20.95 -44.83
C GLU A 353 30.02 -21.90 -45.73
N THR A 354 28.69 -21.95 -45.55
CA THR A 354 27.80 -22.83 -46.32
C THR A 354 27.77 -22.46 -47.79
N ALA A 355 27.77 -21.15 -48.11
CA ALA A 355 27.82 -20.65 -49.48
C ALA A 355 29.15 -20.98 -50.18
N ASP A 356 30.29 -20.82 -49.49
CA ASP A 356 31.61 -21.18 -49.99
C ASP A 356 31.74 -22.70 -50.21
N ALA A 357 31.31 -23.52 -49.24
CA ALA A 357 31.29 -24.97 -49.37
C ALA A 357 30.46 -25.42 -50.59
N LYS A 358 29.27 -24.86 -50.78
CA LYS A 358 28.43 -25.10 -51.96
C LYS A 358 29.14 -24.74 -53.26
N SER A 359 29.75 -23.54 -53.33
CA SER A 359 30.47 -23.08 -54.52
C SER A 359 31.66 -24.00 -54.88
N LYS A 360 32.40 -24.44 -53.87
CA LYS A 360 33.49 -25.43 -54.01
C LYS A 360 32.96 -26.77 -54.52
N ILE A 361 31.89 -27.31 -53.93
CA ILE A 361 31.28 -28.58 -54.38
C ILE A 361 30.78 -28.49 -55.83
N GLN A 362 30.14 -27.38 -56.22
CA GLN A 362 29.71 -27.15 -57.60
C GLN A 362 30.91 -27.09 -58.57
N THR A 363 32.02 -26.46 -58.15
CA THR A 363 33.28 -26.41 -58.91
C THR A 363 33.92 -27.80 -59.05
N HIS A 364 33.92 -28.61 -57.99
CA HIS A 364 34.42 -29.98 -58.03
C HIS A 364 33.55 -30.88 -58.92
N LEU A 365 32.23 -30.77 -58.85
CA LEU A 365 31.31 -31.51 -59.72
C LEU A 365 31.59 -31.23 -61.19
N ALA A 366 31.77 -29.96 -61.58
CA ALA A 366 32.10 -29.60 -62.96
C ALA A 366 33.42 -30.25 -63.43
N LYS A 367 34.46 -30.25 -62.59
CA LYS A 367 35.74 -30.90 -62.89
C LYS A 367 35.59 -32.42 -63.01
N THR A 368 34.85 -33.06 -62.10
CA THR A 368 34.63 -34.52 -62.15
C THR A 368 33.84 -34.93 -63.40
N LEU A 369 32.85 -34.15 -63.82
CA LEU A 369 32.12 -34.39 -65.07
C LEU A 369 33.04 -34.24 -66.31
N GLN A 370 33.95 -33.26 -66.29
CA GLN A 370 34.96 -33.09 -67.35
C GLN A 370 35.93 -34.29 -67.42
N GLU A 371 36.40 -34.79 -66.27
CA GLU A 371 37.26 -35.99 -66.22
C GLU A 371 36.53 -37.25 -66.68
N ILE A 372 35.25 -37.44 -66.32
CA ILE A 372 34.41 -38.54 -66.82
C ILE A 372 34.34 -38.49 -68.35
N PHE A 373 34.01 -37.33 -68.92
CA PHE A 373 33.96 -37.14 -70.38
C PHE A 373 35.31 -37.42 -71.06
N GLN A 374 36.42 -36.96 -70.47
CA GLN A 374 37.76 -37.22 -71.01
C GLN A 374 38.14 -38.70 -70.95
N ILE A 375 37.74 -39.42 -69.90
CA ILE A 375 37.91 -40.87 -69.77
C ILE A 375 37.05 -41.61 -70.81
N GLU A 376 35.81 -41.20 -71.05
CA GLU A 376 34.94 -41.76 -72.09
C GLU A 376 35.54 -41.58 -73.50
N MET A 377 36.07 -40.39 -73.81
CA MET A 377 36.81 -40.14 -75.05
C MET A 377 38.06 -41.02 -75.18
N ASN A 378 38.79 -41.23 -74.08
CA ASN A 378 39.96 -42.09 -74.05
C ASN A 378 39.58 -43.56 -74.30
N ILE A 379 38.47 -44.04 -73.71
CA ILE A 379 37.94 -45.39 -73.95
C ILE A 379 37.60 -45.59 -75.43
N GLU A 380 36.91 -44.64 -76.08
CA GLU A 380 36.58 -44.79 -77.50
C GLU A 380 37.83 -44.67 -78.40
N THR A 381 38.82 -43.86 -78.02
CA THR A 381 40.12 -43.80 -78.70
C THR A 381 40.87 -45.13 -78.59
N ILE A 382 40.87 -45.78 -77.43
CA ILE A 382 41.46 -47.11 -77.23
C ILE A 382 40.70 -48.17 -78.02
N ARG A 383 39.36 -48.16 -78.00
CA ARG A 383 38.53 -49.06 -78.82
C ARG A 383 38.82 -48.90 -80.31
N LYS A 384 38.95 -47.66 -80.79
CA LYS A 384 39.37 -47.37 -82.17
C LYS A 384 40.75 -47.94 -82.45
N ALA A 385 41.75 -47.69 -81.59
CA ALA A 385 43.09 -48.24 -81.77
C ALA A 385 43.09 -49.77 -81.85
N ILE A 386 42.30 -50.47 -81.02
CA ILE A 386 42.13 -51.93 -81.08
C ILE A 386 41.52 -52.36 -82.41
N ARG A 387 40.45 -51.68 -82.89
CA ARG A 387 39.86 -51.93 -84.21
C ARG A 387 40.89 -51.74 -85.33
N ASP A 388 41.69 -50.67 -85.28
CA ASP A 388 42.71 -50.33 -86.28
C ASP A 388 43.89 -51.32 -86.30
N LYS A 389 44.20 -52.01 -85.17
CA LYS A 389 45.17 -53.12 -85.14
C LYS A 389 44.62 -54.46 -85.65
N GLY A 390 43.30 -54.59 -85.77
CA GLY A 390 42.64 -55.82 -86.25
C GLY A 390 43.06 -56.24 -87.67
N PRO A 391 42.97 -55.38 -88.70
CA PRO A 391 43.34 -55.75 -90.07
C PRO A 391 44.82 -56.14 -90.24
N PRO A 392 45.83 -55.41 -89.69
CA PRO A 392 47.22 -55.84 -89.74
C PRO A 392 47.47 -57.20 -89.06
N LEU A 393 46.83 -57.46 -87.92
CA LEU A 393 46.91 -58.75 -87.22
C LEU A 393 46.34 -59.89 -88.06
N LYS A 394 45.17 -59.69 -88.69
CA LYS A 394 44.58 -60.66 -89.63
C LYS A 394 45.53 -60.95 -90.80
N VAL A 395 46.14 -59.92 -91.40
CA VAL A 395 47.12 -60.10 -92.48
C VAL A 395 48.34 -60.89 -92.01
N ALA A 396 48.86 -60.63 -90.81
CA ALA A 396 49.96 -61.40 -90.23
C ALA A 396 49.57 -62.88 -90.00
N GLN A 397 48.38 -63.13 -89.43
CA GLN A 397 47.86 -64.49 -89.21
C GLN A 397 47.65 -65.25 -90.51
N THR A 398 47.00 -64.65 -91.53
CA THR A 398 46.80 -65.30 -92.85
C THR A 398 48.15 -65.57 -93.54
N ARG A 399 49.11 -64.64 -93.47
CA ARG A 399 50.47 -64.87 -93.99
C ARG A 399 51.17 -66.02 -93.27
N LEU A 400 51.00 -66.15 -91.96
CA LEU A 400 51.58 -67.25 -91.19
C LEU A 400 50.93 -68.59 -91.57
N ASP A 401 49.59 -68.63 -91.65
CA ASP A 401 48.81 -69.83 -92.01
C ASP A 401 49.17 -70.37 -93.40
N GLU A 402 49.15 -69.53 -94.44
CA GLU A 402 49.58 -69.93 -95.79
C GLU A 402 51.01 -70.46 -95.82
N ARG A 403 51.90 -69.92 -94.97
CA ARG A 403 53.30 -70.39 -94.85
C ARG A 403 53.44 -71.70 -94.06
N THR A 404 52.42 -72.16 -93.33
CA THR A 404 52.43 -73.50 -92.73
C THR A 404 52.20 -74.62 -93.76
N ARG A 405 51.67 -74.29 -94.94
CA ARG A 405 51.36 -75.25 -96.02
C ARG A 405 52.55 -75.56 -96.94
N ARG A 406 53.76 -75.14 -96.55
CA ARG A 406 54.98 -75.37 -97.33
C ARG A 406 55.41 -76.84 -97.26
N PRO A 407 55.77 -77.48 -98.39
CA PRO A 407 56.13 -78.90 -98.40
C PRO A 407 57.56 -79.15 -97.89
N ASN A 408 57.74 -80.23 -97.14
CA ASN A 408 59.04 -80.80 -96.77
C ASN A 408 60.01 -79.78 -96.16
N MET A 409 61.23 -79.67 -96.71
CA MET A 409 62.33 -78.84 -96.18
C MET A 409 62.06 -77.33 -96.27
N GLU A 410 61.09 -76.90 -97.08
CA GLU A 410 60.69 -75.49 -97.20
C GLU A 410 59.84 -74.99 -96.01
N LEU A 411 59.42 -75.89 -95.10
CA LEU A 411 58.76 -75.55 -93.85
C LEU A 411 59.76 -75.02 -92.80
N CYS A 412 60.55 -74.03 -93.20
CA CYS A 412 61.59 -73.39 -92.40
C CYS A 412 61.02 -72.23 -91.56
N ARG A 413 61.41 -72.17 -90.28
CA ARG A 413 61.18 -71.00 -89.41
C ARG A 413 62.21 -69.92 -89.70
N ASP A 414 61.86 -69.01 -90.61
CA ASP A 414 62.68 -67.85 -90.96
C ASP A 414 62.33 -66.60 -90.11
N ALA A 415 63.13 -65.55 -90.27
CA ALA A 415 62.96 -64.29 -89.54
C ALA A 415 61.58 -63.62 -89.76
N ALA A 416 60.88 -63.97 -90.85
CA ALA A 416 59.54 -63.48 -91.19
C ALA A 416 58.40 -64.24 -90.48
N GLN A 417 58.69 -65.33 -89.74
CA GLN A 417 57.73 -66.00 -88.85
C GLN A 417 57.95 -65.71 -87.35
N LEU A 418 59.06 -65.05 -86.99
CA LEU A 418 59.50 -64.85 -85.60
C LEU A 418 59.26 -63.42 -85.07
N ARG A 419 58.61 -62.55 -85.86
CA ARG A 419 58.23 -61.17 -85.53
C ARG A 419 56.84 -60.86 -86.06
#